data_AF-A0A7K0IY87-F1
#
_entry.id   AF-A0A7K0IY87-F1
#
_cell.length_a   1.000
_cell.length_b   1.000
_cell.length_c   1.000
_cell.angle_alpha   90.00
_cell.angle_beta   90.00
_cell.angle_gamma   90.00
#
_symmetry.space_group_name_H-M   'P 1'
#
loop_
_entity.id
_entity.type
_entity.pdbx_description
1 polymer ?
#
loop_
_entity_poly.entity_id
_entity_poly.type
_entity_poly.pdbx_seq_one_letter_code
_entity_poly.pdbx_strand_id
1 'polypeptide(L)'
;MKSHVWRPLYVVIAFIVGILVFRFFYVPNDFGSGKRGFMYSYHRKSNEAEWKKQPAKYGVTGKERMHEYCSACHSAVVKVRNEKYHGVIPCEDCHGPALNHPEAPEKLGIDRSRELCLRCHTSLPYTTSERKRIPGIDPKTHNAGEQCVLCHNPHNPRLEDMK
;
A
#
# COMPACT_ATOMS: atom_id res chain seq x y z
N MET A 1 39.23 47.06 2.95
CA MET A 1 38.52 45.99 3.69
C MET A 1 39.42 44.77 3.81
N LYS A 2 39.57 44.19 5.02
CA LYS A 2 40.59 43.20 5.35
C LYS A 2 40.28 41.82 4.74
N SER A 3 41.31 41.04 4.42
CA SER A 3 41.22 39.72 3.76
C SER A 3 40.38 38.68 4.50
N HIS A 4 40.16 38.84 5.80
CA HIS A 4 39.32 37.96 6.62
C HIS A 4 37.82 38.08 6.33
N VAL A 5 37.36 39.15 5.66
CA VAL A 5 35.96 39.28 5.22
C VAL A 5 35.78 38.72 3.81
N TRP A 6 36.73 38.98 2.92
CA TRP A 6 36.63 38.60 1.51
C TRP A 6 36.81 37.10 1.25
N ARG A 7 37.72 36.43 1.98
CA ARG A 7 37.96 34.99 1.82
C ARG A 7 36.71 34.14 2.09
N PRO A 8 36.03 34.27 3.25
CA PRO A 8 34.79 33.52 3.48
C PRO A 8 33.67 33.93 2.53
N LEU A 9 33.59 35.21 2.14
CA LEU A 9 32.60 35.66 1.16
C LEU A 9 32.74 34.93 -0.19
N TYR A 10 33.96 34.81 -0.73
CA TYR A 10 34.17 34.09 -1.99
C TYR A 10 33.82 32.60 -1.89
N VAL A 11 34.08 31.96 -0.74
CA VAL A 11 33.69 30.57 -0.51
C VAL A 11 32.17 30.42 -0.54
N VAL A 12 31.44 31.31 0.15
CA VAL A 12 29.97 31.30 0.14
C VAL A 12 29.42 31.54 -1.27
N ILE A 13 29.98 32.50 -2.02
CA ILE A 13 29.59 32.76 -3.40
C ILE A 13 29.83 31.53 -4.28
N ALA A 14 31.03 30.92 -4.20
CA ALA A 14 31.35 29.72 -4.95
C ALA A 14 30.39 28.57 -4.64
N PHE A 15 30.00 28.42 -3.38
CA PHE A 15 29.03 27.41 -2.95
C PHE A 15 27.62 27.67 -3.51
N ILE A 16 27.14 28.92 -3.43
CA ILE A 16 25.84 29.31 -3.99
C ILE A 16 25.83 29.07 -5.51
N VAL A 17 26.88 29.51 -6.22
CA VAL A 17 27.01 29.29 -7.66
C VAL A 17 27.02 27.78 -7.96
N GLY A 18 27.78 26.99 -7.20
CA GLY A 18 27.80 25.54 -7.32
C GLY A 18 26.41 24.91 -7.18
N ILE A 19 25.63 25.33 -6.18
CA ILE A 19 24.24 24.87 -5.98
C ILE A 19 23.35 25.27 -7.15
N LEU A 20 23.44 26.51 -7.64
CA LEU A 20 22.60 26.98 -8.74
C LEU A 20 22.91 26.25 -10.06
N VAL A 21 24.19 25.99 -10.33
CA VAL A 21 24.63 25.18 -11.47
C VAL A 21 24.14 23.74 -11.33
N PHE A 22 24.32 23.11 -10.17
CA PHE A 22 23.81 21.76 -9.93
C PHE A 22 22.28 21.69 -10.11
N ARG A 23 21.56 22.67 -9.55
CA ARG A 23 20.10 22.79 -9.69
C ARG A 23 19.68 22.87 -11.16
N PHE A 24 20.39 23.64 -11.98
CA PHE A 24 20.09 23.79 -13.40
C PHE A 24 20.14 22.45 -14.16
N PHE A 25 21.05 21.54 -13.79
CA PHE A 25 21.14 20.22 -14.42
C PHE A 25 20.25 19.15 -13.77
N TYR A 26 20.05 19.22 -12.44
CA TYR A 26 19.35 18.18 -11.69
C TYR A 26 17.84 18.37 -11.61
N VAL A 27 17.35 19.62 -11.58
CA VAL A 27 15.92 19.91 -11.43
C VAL A 27 15.25 20.02 -12.81
N PRO A 28 14.28 19.16 -13.12
CA PRO A 28 13.56 19.21 -14.40
C PRO A 28 12.84 20.55 -14.61
N ASN A 29 12.82 21.02 -15.86
CA ASN A 29 12.24 22.32 -16.23
C ASN A 29 10.74 22.46 -15.90
N ASP A 30 10.04 21.35 -15.73
CA ASP A 30 8.61 21.28 -15.43
C ASP A 30 8.30 20.95 -13.96
N PHE A 31 9.31 21.03 -13.08
CA PHE A 31 9.15 20.94 -11.63
C PHE A 31 8.74 22.29 -11.03
N GLY A 32 7.63 22.33 -10.28
CA GLY A 32 7.20 23.55 -9.59
C GLY A 32 5.81 23.40 -8.98
N SER A 33 5.29 24.49 -8.40
CA SER A 33 3.92 24.55 -7.90
C SER A 33 2.95 24.76 -9.08
N GLY A 34 2.28 23.70 -9.51
CA GLY A 34 1.25 23.74 -10.53
C GLY A 34 0.02 24.58 -10.12
N LYS A 35 -1.09 24.44 -10.87
CA LYS A 35 -2.27 25.32 -10.75
C LYS A 35 -2.93 25.34 -9.36
N ARG A 36 -2.75 24.31 -8.53
CA ARG A 36 -3.39 24.21 -7.19
C ARG A 36 -2.46 24.60 -6.03
N GLY A 37 -1.36 25.30 -6.32
CA GLY A 37 -0.44 25.83 -5.31
C GLY A 37 0.49 24.77 -4.70
N PHE A 38 1.19 25.16 -3.63
CA PHE A 38 2.27 24.37 -3.04
C PHE A 38 1.82 23.08 -2.34
N MET A 39 0.57 23.01 -1.86
CA MET A 39 0.11 21.90 -1.00
C MET A 39 -0.12 20.59 -1.78
N TYR A 40 -0.59 20.66 -3.03
CA TYR A 40 -0.96 19.47 -3.82
C TYR A 40 -0.44 19.49 -5.25
N SER A 41 0.45 20.42 -5.58
CA SER A 41 0.96 20.54 -6.95
C SER A 41 2.44 20.87 -7.00
N TYR A 42 3.22 20.57 -5.95
CA TYR A 42 4.66 20.73 -5.96
C TYR A 42 5.35 19.45 -6.44
N HIS A 43 5.33 19.22 -7.75
CA HIS A 43 5.87 18.04 -8.39
C HIS A 43 6.30 18.35 -9.82
N ARG A 44 6.97 17.39 -10.46
CA ARG A 44 7.28 17.44 -11.90
C ARG A 44 5.99 17.21 -12.69
N LYS A 45 5.56 18.16 -13.52
CA LYS A 45 4.28 18.08 -14.24
C LYS A 45 4.17 16.85 -15.15
N SER A 46 5.24 16.48 -15.86
CA SER A 46 5.30 15.30 -16.73
C SER A 46 5.16 13.97 -15.96
N ASN A 47 5.43 13.96 -14.65
CA ASN A 47 5.19 12.80 -13.79
C ASN A 47 3.72 12.37 -13.81
N GLU A 48 2.77 13.30 -13.98
CA GLU A 48 1.34 12.96 -14.08
C GLU A 48 1.05 12.03 -15.28
N ALA A 49 1.69 12.29 -16.42
CA ALA A 49 1.53 11.46 -17.61
C ALA A 49 2.21 10.09 -17.43
N GLU A 50 3.30 10.03 -16.68
CA GLU A 50 3.97 8.77 -16.33
C GLU A 50 3.12 7.92 -15.38
N TRP A 51 2.55 8.54 -14.34
CA TRP A 51 1.63 7.84 -13.42
C TRP A 51 0.37 7.34 -14.12
N LYS A 52 -0.17 8.10 -15.08
CA LYS A 52 -1.31 7.66 -15.90
C LYS A 52 -1.00 6.43 -16.75
N LYS A 53 0.28 6.19 -17.08
CA LYS A 53 0.73 5.03 -17.85
C LYS A 53 1.08 3.83 -16.96
N GLN A 54 1.15 4.01 -15.64
CA GLN A 54 1.38 2.88 -14.75
C GLN A 54 0.18 1.94 -14.83
N PRO A 55 0.40 0.62 -14.99
CA PRO A 55 -0.71 -0.32 -15.01
C PRO A 55 -1.44 -0.28 -13.68
N ALA A 56 -2.77 -0.33 -13.73
CA ALA A 56 -3.58 -0.46 -12.52
C ALA A 56 -3.17 -1.76 -11.80
N LYS A 57 -2.79 -1.63 -10.52
CA LYS A 57 -2.42 -2.78 -9.68
C LYS A 57 -3.61 -3.34 -8.89
N TYR A 58 -4.76 -2.68 -8.96
CA TYR A 58 -5.99 -2.96 -8.25
C TYR A 58 -7.14 -2.46 -9.13
N GLY A 59 -8.26 -3.19 -9.21
CA GLY A 59 -9.39 -2.79 -10.04
C GLY A 59 -10.27 -1.77 -9.34
N VAL A 60 -10.59 -2.02 -8.06
CA VAL A 60 -11.48 -1.16 -7.27
C VAL A 60 -10.75 -0.64 -6.04
N THR A 61 -10.34 0.63 -6.09
CA THR A 61 -9.61 1.25 -4.98
C THR A 61 -10.54 1.73 -3.87
N GLY A 62 -10.27 1.29 -2.64
CA GLY A 62 -11.01 1.66 -1.44
C GLY A 62 -11.91 0.52 -0.96
N LYS A 63 -11.88 0.25 0.35
CA LYS A 63 -12.56 -0.89 0.98
C LYS A 63 -14.05 -0.90 0.66
N GLU A 64 -14.74 0.22 0.90
CA GLU A 64 -16.19 0.35 0.77
C GLU A 64 -16.62 0.14 -0.68
N ARG A 65 -15.96 0.82 -1.62
CA ARG A 65 -16.24 0.70 -3.07
C ARG A 65 -16.02 -0.72 -3.58
N MET A 66 -14.98 -1.38 -3.09
CA MET A 66 -14.68 -2.75 -3.47
C MET A 66 -15.70 -3.72 -2.86
N HIS A 67 -16.16 -3.51 -1.62
CA HIS A 67 -17.26 -4.32 -1.08
C HIS A 67 -18.54 -4.16 -1.87
N GLU A 68 -18.93 -2.94 -2.23
CA GLU A 68 -20.08 -2.67 -3.10
C GLU A 68 -19.95 -3.43 -4.42
N TYR A 69 -18.82 -3.26 -5.11
CA TYR A 69 -18.53 -3.93 -6.37
C TYR A 69 -18.57 -5.47 -6.26
N CYS A 70 -17.88 -6.05 -5.30
CA CYS A 70 -17.87 -7.50 -5.11
C CYS A 70 -19.25 -8.03 -4.67
N SER A 71 -20.00 -7.25 -3.88
CA SER A 71 -21.30 -7.67 -3.36
C SER A 71 -22.39 -7.77 -4.43
N ALA A 72 -22.20 -7.13 -5.60
CA ALA A 72 -23.13 -7.25 -6.72
C ALA A 72 -23.34 -8.70 -7.16
N CYS A 73 -22.30 -9.54 -7.08
CA CYS A 73 -22.36 -10.97 -7.42
C CYS A 73 -22.07 -11.91 -6.22
N HIS A 74 -21.28 -11.46 -5.23
CA HIS A 74 -20.85 -12.27 -4.08
C HIS A 74 -21.46 -11.80 -2.74
N SER A 75 -22.70 -11.31 -2.76
CA SER A 75 -23.38 -10.70 -1.61
C SER A 75 -23.32 -11.53 -0.33
N ALA A 76 -23.56 -12.85 -0.41
CA ALA A 76 -23.52 -13.74 0.74
C ALA A 76 -22.14 -13.80 1.41
N VAL A 77 -21.07 -13.89 0.60
CA VAL A 77 -19.69 -13.94 1.10
C VAL A 77 -19.27 -12.59 1.67
N VAL A 78 -19.59 -11.49 0.98
CA VAL A 78 -19.28 -10.13 1.46
C VAL A 78 -19.98 -9.87 2.80
N LYS A 79 -21.25 -10.26 2.93
CA LYS A 79 -22.00 -10.13 4.18
C LYS A 79 -21.32 -10.87 5.33
N VAL A 80 -21.06 -12.17 5.16
CA VAL A 80 -20.41 -13.00 6.20
C VAL A 80 -19.06 -12.42 6.58
N ARG A 81 -18.23 -12.02 5.60
CA ARG A 81 -16.89 -11.50 5.86
C ARG A 81 -16.92 -10.13 6.56
N ASN A 82 -17.82 -9.24 6.15
CA ASN A 82 -17.90 -7.87 6.68
C ASN A 82 -18.40 -7.83 8.12
N GLU A 83 -19.27 -8.76 8.52
CA GLU A 83 -19.72 -8.92 9.91
C GLU A 83 -18.62 -9.49 10.84
N LYS A 84 -17.47 -9.93 10.28
CA LYS A 84 -16.41 -10.67 10.99
C LYS A 84 -15.06 -9.94 10.90
N TYR A 85 -14.03 -10.50 11.54
CA TYR A 85 -12.75 -9.81 11.79
C TYR A 85 -11.97 -9.39 10.54
N HIS A 86 -12.10 -10.10 9.42
CA HIS A 86 -11.43 -9.73 8.15
C HIS A 86 -12.20 -8.70 7.32
N GLY A 87 -13.36 -8.21 7.77
CA GLY A 87 -14.15 -7.22 7.06
C GLY A 87 -13.34 -5.98 6.69
N VAL A 88 -12.38 -5.57 7.51
CA VAL A 88 -11.52 -4.39 7.27
C VAL A 88 -10.51 -4.55 6.14
N ILE A 89 -10.18 -5.78 5.76
CA ILE A 89 -9.18 -6.05 4.72
C ILE A 89 -9.88 -5.93 3.35
N PRO A 90 -9.25 -5.39 2.31
CA PRO A 90 -9.74 -5.53 0.95
C PRO A 90 -9.82 -6.99 0.44
N CYS A 91 -10.75 -7.31 -0.47
CA CYS A 91 -10.88 -8.61 -1.13
C CYS A 91 -9.67 -8.88 -2.03
N GLU A 92 -9.21 -7.85 -2.74
CA GLU A 92 -8.07 -7.90 -3.66
C GLU A 92 -6.74 -8.17 -2.94
N ASP A 93 -6.66 -7.95 -1.63
CA ASP A 93 -5.46 -8.29 -0.84
C ASP A 93 -5.21 -9.80 -0.77
N CYS A 94 -6.28 -10.62 -0.91
CA CYS A 94 -6.18 -12.08 -0.96
C CYS A 94 -6.48 -12.65 -2.36
N HIS A 95 -7.37 -12.01 -3.12
CA HIS A 95 -7.82 -12.44 -4.45
C HIS A 95 -7.02 -11.79 -5.60
N GLY A 96 -6.00 -10.98 -5.30
CA GLY A 96 -5.30 -10.22 -6.32
C GLY A 96 -6.21 -9.18 -6.99
N PRO A 97 -5.70 -8.50 -8.02
CA PRO A 97 -6.39 -7.35 -8.60
C PRO A 97 -7.60 -7.77 -9.42
N ALA A 98 -8.75 -7.13 -9.15
CA ALA A 98 -9.98 -7.41 -9.88
C ALA A 98 -9.92 -6.90 -11.33
N LEU A 99 -9.21 -5.81 -11.61
CA LEU A 99 -9.10 -5.20 -12.95
C LEU A 99 -10.46 -5.18 -13.70
N ASN A 100 -10.60 -5.99 -14.75
CA ASN A 100 -11.80 -6.11 -15.57
C ASN A 100 -12.60 -7.38 -15.26
N HIS A 101 -12.42 -8.00 -14.10
CA HIS A 101 -13.27 -9.07 -13.61
C HIS A 101 -14.75 -8.64 -13.68
N PRO A 102 -15.70 -9.52 -14.01
CA PRO A 102 -15.54 -10.92 -14.40
C PRO A 102 -15.19 -11.16 -15.88
N GLU A 103 -14.99 -10.13 -16.70
CA GLU A 103 -14.65 -10.31 -18.11
C GLU A 103 -13.21 -10.83 -18.28
N ALA A 104 -12.26 -10.21 -17.58
CA ALA A 104 -10.85 -10.61 -17.63
C ALA A 104 -10.09 -10.18 -16.36
N PRO A 105 -9.69 -11.11 -15.47
CA PRO A 105 -9.93 -12.55 -15.53
C PRO A 105 -11.32 -12.95 -15.02
N GLU A 106 -11.87 -14.04 -15.54
CA GLU A 106 -13.13 -14.63 -15.05
C GLU A 106 -13.01 -15.10 -13.60
N LYS A 107 -11.85 -15.62 -13.22
CA LYS A 107 -11.54 -16.04 -11.85
C LYS A 107 -10.32 -15.30 -11.32
N LEU A 108 -10.50 -14.71 -10.16
CA LEU A 108 -9.43 -14.06 -9.43
C LEU A 108 -8.49 -15.10 -8.80
N GLY A 109 -7.18 -14.84 -8.88
CA GLY A 109 -6.16 -15.70 -8.29
C GLY A 109 -6.15 -15.54 -6.77
N ILE A 110 -6.11 -16.64 -6.02
CA ILE A 110 -6.13 -16.57 -4.55
C ILE A 110 -4.75 -16.91 -4.01
N ASP A 111 -4.15 -15.99 -3.25
CA ASP A 111 -2.95 -16.28 -2.47
C ASP A 111 -3.35 -16.99 -1.15
N ARG A 112 -3.03 -18.28 -1.08
CA ARG A 112 -3.27 -19.16 0.07
C ARG A 112 -2.00 -19.45 0.87
N SER A 113 -0.92 -18.73 0.59
CA SER A 113 0.37 -18.92 1.25
C SER A 113 0.28 -18.60 2.75
N ARG A 114 1.14 -19.27 3.55
CA ARG A 114 1.24 -18.95 4.98
C ARG A 114 1.75 -17.53 5.16
N GLU A 115 2.67 -17.12 4.30
CA GLU A 115 3.37 -15.84 4.32
C GLU A 115 2.37 -14.68 4.31
N LEU A 116 1.30 -14.77 3.51
CA LEU A 116 0.25 -13.75 3.48
C LEU A 116 -0.42 -13.60 4.85
N CYS A 117 -0.87 -14.69 5.47
CA CYS A 117 -1.56 -14.67 6.76
C CYS A 117 -0.63 -14.19 7.88
N LEU A 118 0.63 -14.63 7.85
CA LEU A 118 1.64 -14.32 8.85
C LEU A 118 2.06 -12.84 8.85
N ARG A 119 1.80 -12.08 7.77
CA ARG A 119 1.99 -10.62 7.75
C ARG A 119 1.25 -9.92 8.88
N CYS A 120 0.12 -10.46 9.30
CA CYS A 120 -0.71 -9.93 10.38
C CYS A 120 -0.67 -10.83 11.63
N HIS A 121 -0.77 -12.16 11.44
CA HIS A 121 -0.94 -13.14 12.52
C HIS A 121 0.35 -13.65 13.15
N THR A 122 1.54 -13.22 12.71
CA THR A 122 2.76 -13.48 13.49
C THR A 122 2.66 -12.73 14.81
N SER A 123 2.84 -13.44 15.93
CA SER A 123 2.92 -12.84 17.26
C SER A 123 4.09 -11.86 17.31
N LEU A 124 3.79 -10.61 17.64
CA LEU A 124 4.80 -9.57 17.80
C LEU A 124 4.86 -9.18 19.29
N PRO A 125 6.05 -9.15 19.91
CA PRO A 125 6.18 -8.87 21.35
C PRO A 125 5.99 -7.38 21.71
N TYR A 126 5.73 -6.50 20.73
CA TYR A 126 5.63 -5.06 20.93
C TYR A 126 4.17 -4.64 21.16
N THR A 127 3.87 -4.11 22.34
CA THR A 127 2.50 -3.88 22.85
C THR A 127 1.92 -2.48 22.54
N THR A 128 2.66 -1.64 21.82
CA THR A 128 2.32 -0.23 21.61
C THR A 128 1.46 0.04 20.38
N SER A 129 1.27 -0.94 19.50
CA SER A 129 0.43 -0.79 18.31
C SER A 129 -0.89 -1.56 18.42
N GLU A 130 -1.88 -1.14 17.63
CA GLU A 130 -3.18 -1.82 17.48
C GLU A 130 -3.03 -3.27 16.99
N ARG A 131 -1.86 -3.62 16.44
CA ARG A 131 -1.49 -4.99 16.04
C ARG A 131 -1.71 -6.01 17.15
N LYS A 132 -1.55 -5.65 18.42
CA LYS A 132 -1.76 -6.55 19.56
C LYS A 132 -3.18 -7.10 19.68
N ARG A 133 -4.16 -6.45 19.04
CA ARG A 133 -5.57 -6.89 19.04
C ARG A 133 -5.83 -8.03 18.06
N ILE A 134 -4.90 -8.29 17.14
CA ILE A 134 -4.97 -9.41 16.20
C ILE A 134 -4.43 -10.66 16.91
N PRO A 135 -5.14 -11.80 16.88
CA PRO A 135 -4.62 -13.06 17.42
C PRO A 135 -3.28 -13.42 16.77
N GLY A 136 -2.21 -13.41 17.57
CA GLY A 136 -0.85 -13.72 17.14
C GLY A 136 -0.47 -15.17 17.46
N ILE A 137 0.25 -15.82 16.55
CA ILE A 137 0.81 -17.17 16.73
C ILE A 137 2.32 -17.17 16.47
N ASP A 138 3.02 -18.21 16.96
CA ASP A 138 4.39 -18.49 16.53
C ASP A 138 4.37 -19.41 15.30
N PRO A 139 4.82 -18.93 14.12
CA PRO A 139 4.76 -19.69 12.87
C PRO A 139 5.62 -20.96 12.87
N LYS A 140 6.60 -21.06 13.78
CA LYS A 140 7.49 -22.22 13.88
C LYS A 140 6.84 -23.40 14.60
N THR A 141 5.88 -23.12 15.48
CA THR A 141 5.25 -24.14 16.33
C THR A 141 3.80 -24.40 15.93
N HIS A 142 3.09 -23.41 15.41
CA HIS A 142 1.70 -23.59 14.96
C HIS A 142 1.64 -24.20 13.55
N ASN A 143 1.55 -25.55 13.51
CA ASN A 143 1.36 -26.35 12.30
C ASN A 143 2.31 -25.94 11.17
N ALA A 144 3.62 -26.01 11.44
CA ALA A 144 4.65 -25.56 10.49
C ALA A 144 4.54 -26.31 9.15
N GLY A 145 4.64 -25.58 8.05
CA GLY A 145 4.52 -26.13 6.69
C GLY A 145 3.10 -26.22 6.13
N GLU A 146 2.06 -26.27 6.98
CA GLU A 146 0.67 -26.42 6.52
C GLU A 146 0.02 -25.10 6.13
N GLN A 147 -0.79 -25.06 5.07
CA GLN A 147 -1.50 -23.83 4.72
C GLN A 147 -2.57 -23.49 5.78
N CYS A 148 -2.62 -22.23 6.21
CA CYS A 148 -3.60 -21.77 7.21
C CYS A 148 -5.04 -22.08 6.79
N VAL A 149 -5.33 -21.99 5.48
CA VAL A 149 -6.67 -22.16 4.92
C VAL A 149 -7.22 -23.58 4.98
N LEU A 150 -6.37 -24.58 5.30
CA LEU A 150 -6.83 -25.96 5.50
C LEU A 150 -7.68 -26.10 6.77
N CYS A 151 -7.39 -25.28 7.77
CA CYS A 151 -8.07 -25.30 9.06
C CYS A 151 -8.79 -23.98 9.39
N HIS A 152 -8.55 -22.89 8.67
CA HIS A 152 -9.16 -21.58 8.90
C HIS A 152 -9.87 -21.06 7.65
N ASN A 153 -11.11 -20.61 7.76
CA ASN A 153 -11.80 -19.93 6.66
C ASN A 153 -11.49 -18.42 6.67
N PRO A 154 -10.80 -17.84 5.65
CA PRO A 154 -10.49 -16.41 5.63
C PRO A 154 -11.72 -15.50 5.54
N HIS A 155 -12.86 -16.01 5.06
CA HIS A 155 -14.13 -15.28 5.04
C HIS A 155 -14.89 -15.38 6.36
N ASN A 156 -14.54 -16.35 7.21
CA ASN A 156 -15.09 -16.51 8.53
C ASN A 156 -14.02 -17.01 9.52
N PRO A 157 -13.15 -16.12 10.01
CA PRO A 157 -12.00 -16.53 10.82
C PRO A 157 -12.35 -17.00 12.23
N ARG A 158 -13.64 -16.98 12.63
CA ARG A 158 -14.09 -17.53 13.92
C ARG A 158 -14.15 -19.05 13.81
N LEU A 159 -13.23 -19.72 14.49
CA LEU A 159 -13.20 -21.19 14.55
C LEU A 159 -14.49 -21.78 15.13
N GLU A 160 -15.13 -21.09 16.07
CA GLU A 160 -16.42 -21.49 16.66
C GLU A 160 -17.57 -21.58 15.65
N ASP A 161 -17.45 -20.83 14.54
CA ASP A 161 -18.45 -20.79 13.48
C ASP A 161 -18.14 -21.79 12.34
N MET A 162 -17.01 -22.51 12.42
CA MET A 162 -16.61 -23.53 11.44
C MET A 162 -17.26 -24.85 11.82
N LYS A 163 -18.48 -25.09 11.31
CA LYS A 163 -19.14 -26.40 11.36
C LYS A 163 -18.65 -27.31 10.25
#